data_AF-A0AAW7Y0P6-F1
#
_entry.id   AF-A0AAW7Y0P6-F1
#
_cell.length_a   1.000
_cell.length_b   1.000
_cell.length_c   1.000
_cell.angle_alpha   90.00
_cell.angle_beta   90.00
_cell.angle_gamma   90.00
#
_symmetry.space_group_name_H-M   'P 1'
#
loop_
_entity.id
_entity.type
_entity.pdbx_description
1 polymer ?
#
loop_
_entity_poly.entity_id
_entity_poly.type
_entity_poly.pdbx_seq_one_letter_code
_entity_poly.pdbx_strand_id
1 'polypeptide(L)'
;MIGCSNGIVGLAAALALSAGLGTGTKAAASETASTMSAPVPPLTVSVIPKPRPYEIRIPKLRWKSQNKGPAWTRAAMKAVAGHGQTLIKTVPHDISSWCPGYATQDESGRAAFWAGLLSTLSYHESTWRESAVGGGGRWFGLVQISPATARHYNCRAGTGEALKDGAMNLSCAVRIMNKTVARDQVVSQGMRGVAADWGPFHSARKREDMRRWLAAQPFCRPMLKSSPLPLPRPVSASGDLTFDVEAALEPQSVATESVTTE
;
A
#
# COMPACT_ATOMS: atom_id res chain seq x y z
N MET A 1 53.81 -21.29 -4.59
CA MET A 1 54.82 -20.84 -5.57
C MET A 1 54.32 -19.55 -6.19
N ILE A 2 55.11 -18.47 -6.04
CA ILE A 2 55.27 -17.31 -6.96
C ILE A 2 53.96 -16.52 -7.22
N GLY A 3 53.71 -15.32 -6.69
CA GLY A 3 54.61 -14.19 -6.43
C GLY A 3 54.77 -13.35 -7.71
N CYS A 4 54.17 -12.16 -7.78
CA CYS A 4 54.81 -10.95 -8.34
C CYS A 4 53.89 -9.72 -8.21
N SER A 5 54.26 -8.93 -7.21
CA SER A 5 54.01 -7.50 -7.04
C SER A 5 54.56 -6.70 -8.22
N ASN A 6 53.92 -5.58 -8.56
CA ASN A 6 54.57 -4.46 -9.25
C ASN A 6 53.98 -3.15 -8.71
N GLY A 7 54.81 -2.40 -7.99
CA GLY A 7 54.57 -1.00 -7.66
C GLY A 7 55.22 -0.06 -8.67
N ILE A 8 54.87 1.23 -8.60
CA ILE A 8 55.61 2.44 -9.03
C ILE A 8 54.86 3.61 -8.34
N VAL A 9 55.42 4.25 -7.31
CA VAL A 9 56.15 5.54 -7.33
C VAL A 9 55.30 6.64 -8.03
N GLY A 10 54.80 7.71 -7.43
CA GLY A 10 55.27 8.54 -6.32
C GLY A 10 55.40 9.97 -6.85
N LEU A 11 54.60 10.94 -6.36
CA LEU A 11 55.00 12.35 -6.29
C LEU A 11 54.05 13.13 -5.35
N ALA A 12 54.51 13.33 -4.12
CA ALA A 12 53.96 14.31 -3.20
C ALA A 12 54.67 15.65 -3.46
N ALA A 13 53.92 16.69 -3.81
CA ALA A 13 54.42 18.05 -3.87
C ALA A 13 54.00 18.79 -2.59
N ALA A 14 54.91 18.84 -1.61
CA ALA A 14 54.83 19.73 -0.47
C ALA A 14 55.42 21.08 -0.88
N LEU A 15 54.60 22.14 -0.88
CA LEU A 15 55.07 23.53 -0.99
C LEU A 15 55.03 24.18 0.40
N ALA A 16 56.18 24.73 0.75
CA ALA A 16 56.52 25.26 2.06
C ALA A 16 55.98 26.68 2.29
N LEU A 17 55.58 26.88 3.54
CA LEU A 17 55.77 28.03 4.44
C LEU A 17 56.16 29.40 3.84
N SER A 18 55.31 30.39 4.10
CA SER A 18 55.75 31.76 4.38
C SER A 18 54.91 32.34 5.52
N ALA A 19 55.57 32.52 6.67
CA ALA A 19 55.04 33.21 7.83
C ALA A 19 55.20 34.72 7.63
N GLY A 20 54.08 35.44 7.53
CA GLY A 20 54.05 36.90 7.58
C GLY A 20 53.53 37.36 8.94
N LEU A 21 54.41 37.91 9.78
CA LEU A 21 54.03 38.69 10.95
C LEU A 21 53.50 40.05 10.46
N GLY A 22 52.18 40.21 10.46
CA GLY A 22 51.52 41.49 10.30
C GLY A 22 50.99 42.00 11.65
N THR A 23 51.73 42.91 12.28
CA THR A 23 51.23 43.74 13.37
C THR A 23 50.31 44.81 12.81
N GLY A 24 49.01 44.51 12.73
CA GLY A 24 47.97 45.43 12.26
C GLY A 24 47.02 45.81 13.39
N THR A 25 47.21 47.04 13.88
CA THR A 25 46.24 48.00 14.43
C THR A 25 44.86 47.49 14.88
N LYS A 26 44.56 47.67 16.17
CA LYS A 26 43.22 47.57 16.77
C LYS A 26 42.23 48.44 15.98
N ALA A 27 41.36 47.81 15.19
CA ALA A 27 40.10 48.41 14.77
C ALA A 27 39.09 48.21 15.90
N ALA A 28 38.60 49.31 16.48
CA ALA A 28 37.46 49.30 17.39
C ALA A 28 36.24 48.82 16.60
N ALA A 29 35.83 47.58 16.84
CA ALA A 29 34.54 47.08 16.38
C ALA A 29 33.45 47.77 17.23
N SER A 30 32.59 48.52 16.54
CA SER A 30 31.38 49.09 17.09
C SER A 30 30.47 47.96 17.60
N GLU A 31 30.35 47.82 18.92
CA GLU A 31 29.31 47.01 19.54
C GLU A 31 27.96 47.70 19.39
N THR A 32 27.20 47.30 18.38
CA THR A 32 25.73 47.41 18.40
C THR A 32 25.14 46.07 18.02
N ALA A 33 25.42 45.04 18.82
CA ALA A 33 24.63 43.82 18.83
C ALA A 33 23.30 44.11 19.54
N SER A 34 22.38 44.75 18.81
CA SER A 34 20.99 44.89 19.24
C SER A 34 20.35 43.50 19.23
N THR A 35 20.44 42.82 20.37
CA THR A 35 19.85 41.50 20.57
C THR A 35 18.35 41.71 20.75
N MET A 36 17.62 41.75 19.63
CA MET A 36 16.16 41.61 19.63
C MET A 36 15.83 40.18 20.07
N SER A 37 15.86 39.92 21.37
CA SER A 37 15.28 38.70 21.95
C SER A 37 13.77 38.84 21.92
N ALA A 38 13.17 38.51 20.78
CA ALA A 38 11.72 38.43 20.67
C ALA A 38 11.18 37.37 21.65
N PRO A 39 10.12 37.66 22.42
CA PRO A 39 9.52 36.66 23.30
C PRO A 39 8.93 35.53 22.45
N VAL A 40 9.39 34.30 22.70
CA VAL A 40 8.84 33.10 22.06
C VAL A 40 7.41 32.92 22.61
N PRO A 41 6.37 32.94 21.75
CA PRO A 41 5.00 32.74 22.22
C PRO A 41 4.85 31.33 22.82
N PRO A 42 3.97 31.15 23.83
CA PRO A 42 3.78 29.85 24.46
C PRO A 42 3.23 28.84 23.44
N LEU A 43 3.93 27.71 23.30
CA LEU A 43 3.50 26.61 22.45
C LEU A 43 2.36 25.86 23.13
N THR A 44 1.24 25.67 22.44
CA THR A 44 0.13 24.83 22.92
C THR A 44 0.32 23.38 22.49
N VAL A 45 0.11 22.45 23.43
CA VAL A 45 0.13 21.00 23.15
C VAL A 45 -1.03 20.68 22.23
N SER A 46 -0.73 20.16 21.04
CA SER A 46 -1.77 19.70 20.12
C SER A 46 -2.46 18.46 20.70
N VAL A 47 -3.80 18.47 20.71
CA VAL A 47 -4.61 17.37 21.22
C VAL A 47 -4.27 16.10 20.44
N ILE A 48 -3.84 15.05 21.14
CA ILE A 48 -3.57 13.74 20.53
C ILE A 48 -4.89 13.22 19.94
N PRO A 49 -4.99 13.00 18.61
CA PRO A 49 -6.20 12.46 18.02
C PRO A 49 -6.49 11.10 18.63
N LYS A 50 -7.71 10.90 19.15
CA LYS A 50 -8.14 9.56 19.60
C LYS A 50 -7.99 8.59 18.42
N PRO A 51 -7.37 7.41 18.61
CA PRO A 51 -7.33 6.40 17.57
C PRO A 51 -8.76 6.10 17.11
N ARG A 52 -9.03 6.30 15.82
CA ARG A 52 -10.33 5.94 15.26
C ARG A 52 -10.54 4.44 15.49
N PRO A 53 -11.73 3.99 15.94
CA PRO A 53 -12.02 2.57 16.05
C PRO A 53 -11.65 1.85 14.76
N TYR A 54 -11.00 0.71 14.88
CA TYR A 54 -10.65 -0.13 13.74
C TYR A 54 -11.93 -0.72 13.16
N GLU A 55 -12.53 -0.02 12.21
CA GLU A 55 -13.52 -0.61 11.33
C GLU A 55 -12.78 -1.58 10.40
N ILE A 56 -13.32 -2.79 10.24
CA ILE A 56 -12.92 -3.68 9.15
C ILE A 56 -13.25 -2.94 7.85
N ARG A 57 -12.26 -2.23 7.31
CA ARG A 57 -12.40 -1.45 6.08
C ARG A 57 -12.56 -2.42 4.93
N ILE A 58 -13.80 -2.71 4.53
CA ILE A 58 -14.08 -3.49 3.32
C ILE A 58 -13.52 -2.71 2.12
N PRO A 59 -12.45 -3.21 1.47
CA PRO A 59 -11.78 -2.43 0.45
C PRO A 59 -12.59 -2.42 -0.86
N LYS A 60 -12.54 -1.31 -1.60
CA LYS A 60 -13.05 -1.27 -2.98
C LYS A 60 -12.04 -1.96 -3.89
N LEU A 61 -12.28 -3.24 -4.20
CA LEU A 61 -11.38 -4.07 -5.01
C LEU A 61 -11.57 -3.86 -6.53
N ARG A 62 -10.78 -4.52 -7.36
CA ARG A 62 -10.73 -4.23 -8.81
C ARG A 62 -12.08 -4.44 -9.50
N TRP A 63 -12.85 -5.43 -9.07
CA TRP A 63 -14.20 -5.72 -9.54
C TRP A 63 -15.29 -4.79 -8.97
N LYS A 64 -14.94 -3.66 -8.33
CA LYS A 64 -15.91 -2.77 -7.65
C LYS A 64 -17.05 -2.26 -8.54
N SER A 65 -16.84 -2.21 -9.86
CA SER A 65 -17.86 -1.82 -10.84
C SER A 65 -18.89 -2.92 -11.14
N GLN A 66 -18.63 -4.15 -10.70
CA GLN A 66 -19.53 -5.28 -10.89
C GLN A 66 -20.64 -5.25 -9.84
N ASN A 67 -21.88 -5.57 -10.25
CA ASN A 67 -23.03 -5.64 -9.33
C ASN A 67 -22.76 -6.58 -8.14
N LYS A 68 -22.08 -7.71 -8.39
CA LYS A 68 -21.70 -8.68 -7.35
C LYS A 68 -20.36 -8.37 -6.67
N GLY A 69 -19.63 -7.36 -7.13
CA GLY A 69 -18.30 -6.99 -6.64
C GLY A 69 -18.23 -6.79 -5.11
N PRO A 70 -19.13 -6.03 -4.47
CA PRO A 70 -19.15 -5.89 -3.02
C PRO A 70 -19.35 -7.22 -2.27
N ALA A 71 -20.17 -8.13 -2.82
CA ALA A 71 -20.39 -9.46 -2.23
C ALA A 71 -19.13 -10.32 -2.34
N TRP A 72 -18.48 -10.32 -3.50
CA TRP A 72 -17.20 -11.02 -3.70
C TRP A 72 -16.09 -10.47 -2.81
N THR A 73 -16.01 -9.15 -2.58
CA THR A 73 -15.07 -8.57 -1.63
C THR A 73 -15.31 -9.13 -0.22
N ARG A 74 -16.55 -9.10 0.28
CA ARG A 74 -16.88 -9.64 1.61
C ARG A 74 -16.55 -11.12 1.71
N ALA A 75 -16.88 -11.90 0.68
CA ALA A 75 -16.58 -13.32 0.62
C ALA A 75 -15.07 -13.60 0.65
N ALA A 76 -14.28 -12.89 -0.16
CA ALA A 76 -12.83 -13.02 -0.20
C ALA A 76 -12.19 -12.63 1.14
N MET A 77 -12.57 -11.48 1.71
CA MET A 77 -12.08 -11.04 3.02
C MET A 77 -12.40 -12.06 4.12
N LYS A 78 -13.64 -12.56 4.16
CA LYS A 78 -14.07 -13.61 5.11
C LYS A 78 -13.29 -14.92 4.90
N ALA A 79 -13.08 -15.33 3.65
CA ALA A 79 -12.33 -16.52 3.33
C ALA A 79 -10.86 -16.40 3.77
N VAL A 80 -10.22 -15.24 3.57
CA VAL A 80 -8.85 -15.02 4.03
C VAL A 80 -8.77 -15.01 5.56
N ALA A 81 -9.69 -14.34 6.25
CA ALA A 81 -9.72 -14.33 7.71
C ALA A 81 -9.98 -15.73 8.31
N GLY A 82 -10.85 -16.53 7.70
CA GLY A 82 -11.21 -17.86 8.21
C GLY A 82 -10.27 -18.98 7.78
N HIS A 83 -9.98 -19.08 6.47
CA HIS A 83 -9.23 -20.19 5.88
C HIS A 83 -7.80 -19.82 5.46
N GLY A 84 -7.48 -18.52 5.41
CA GLY A 84 -6.19 -17.97 4.99
C GLY A 84 -5.28 -17.54 6.14
N GLN A 85 -5.41 -18.13 7.32
CA GLN A 85 -4.66 -17.68 8.51
C GLN A 85 -3.15 -17.84 8.33
N THR A 86 -2.68 -18.91 7.68
CA THR A 86 -1.26 -19.08 7.34
C THR A 86 -0.84 -18.07 6.27
N LEU A 87 -1.72 -17.80 5.32
CA LEU A 87 -1.52 -16.86 4.22
C LEU A 87 -1.27 -15.42 4.71
N ILE A 88 -2.03 -14.94 5.71
CA ILE A 88 -1.84 -13.60 6.30
C ILE A 88 -0.66 -13.52 7.28
N LYS A 89 -0.29 -14.64 7.93
CA LYS A 89 0.88 -14.70 8.82
C LYS A 89 2.20 -14.76 8.03
N THR A 90 2.16 -15.29 6.82
CA THR A 90 3.32 -15.38 5.93
C THR A 90 3.70 -13.98 5.42
N VAL A 91 4.99 -13.66 5.43
CA VAL A 91 5.54 -12.48 4.76
C VAL A 91 6.41 -12.99 3.59
N PRO A 92 5.87 -13.03 2.37
CA PRO A 92 6.60 -13.57 1.23
C PRO A 92 7.89 -12.78 0.93
N HIS A 93 8.94 -13.45 0.46
CA HIS A 93 10.24 -12.84 0.18
C HIS A 93 10.17 -11.76 -0.91
N ASP A 94 9.28 -11.92 -1.89
CA ASP A 94 9.05 -10.98 -3.00
C ASP A 94 7.98 -9.93 -2.68
N ILE A 95 7.43 -9.89 -1.46
CA ILE A 95 6.26 -9.07 -1.14
C ILE A 95 6.50 -7.58 -1.34
N SER A 96 7.72 -7.08 -1.12
CA SER A 96 8.07 -5.67 -1.34
C SER A 96 7.86 -5.23 -2.79
N SER A 97 8.05 -6.15 -3.75
CA SER A 97 7.82 -5.88 -5.17
C SER A 97 6.33 -5.82 -5.53
N TRP A 98 5.48 -6.51 -4.76
CA TRP A 98 4.02 -6.56 -4.95
C TRP A 98 3.29 -5.48 -4.16
N CYS A 99 3.72 -5.24 -2.92
CA CYS A 99 3.01 -4.47 -1.92
C CYS A 99 3.97 -4.01 -0.80
N PRO A 100 4.67 -2.87 -0.96
CA PRO A 100 5.70 -2.41 -0.03
C PRO A 100 5.24 -2.32 1.43
N GLY A 101 3.98 -1.92 1.66
CA GLY A 101 3.41 -1.79 3.00
C GLY A 101 3.01 -3.09 3.68
N TYR A 102 2.95 -4.23 2.96
CA TYR A 102 2.32 -5.47 3.44
C TYR A 102 2.83 -5.94 4.82
N ALA A 103 4.16 -5.92 5.02
CA ALA A 103 4.76 -6.40 6.26
C ALA A 103 4.33 -5.58 7.49
N THR A 104 3.99 -4.31 7.29
CA THR A 104 3.54 -3.40 8.37
C THR A 104 2.03 -3.41 8.59
N GLN A 105 1.27 -4.03 7.67
CA GLN A 105 -0.19 -4.09 7.77
C GLN A 105 -0.63 -5.05 8.89
N ASP A 106 -1.78 -4.73 9.49
CA ASP A 106 -2.53 -5.64 10.35
C ASP A 106 -3.19 -6.78 9.54
N GLU A 107 -3.89 -7.69 10.24
CA GLU A 107 -4.52 -8.85 9.61
C GLU A 107 -5.56 -8.48 8.53
N SER A 108 -6.33 -7.40 8.70
CA SER A 108 -7.29 -6.97 7.67
C SER A 108 -6.60 -6.34 6.49
N GLY A 109 -5.56 -5.53 6.69
CA GLY A 109 -4.76 -4.98 5.59
C GLY A 109 -4.10 -6.08 4.75
N ARG A 110 -3.57 -7.11 5.42
CA ARG A 110 -3.03 -8.30 4.75
C ARG A 110 -4.12 -9.12 4.05
N ALA A 111 -5.30 -9.25 4.65
CA ALA A 111 -6.45 -9.89 4.00
C ALA A 111 -6.92 -9.13 2.76
N ALA A 112 -6.93 -7.79 2.83
CA ALA A 112 -7.28 -6.91 1.73
C ALA A 112 -6.33 -7.05 0.54
N PHE A 113 -5.03 -7.23 0.80
CA PHE A 113 -4.06 -7.56 -0.24
C PHE A 113 -4.41 -8.85 -0.99
N TRP A 114 -4.63 -9.95 -0.27
CA TRP A 114 -4.94 -11.25 -0.90
C TRP A 114 -6.29 -11.25 -1.61
N ALA A 115 -7.31 -10.60 -1.02
CA ALA A 115 -8.59 -10.40 -1.70
C ALA A 115 -8.43 -9.52 -2.95
N GLY A 116 -7.60 -8.48 -2.88
CA GLY A 116 -7.24 -7.64 -4.02
C GLY A 116 -6.56 -8.43 -5.13
N LEU A 117 -5.62 -9.32 -4.79
CA LEU A 117 -4.95 -10.18 -5.75
C LEU A 117 -5.96 -11.08 -6.46
N LEU A 118 -6.91 -11.69 -5.74
CA LEU A 118 -7.99 -12.46 -6.36
C LEU A 118 -8.86 -11.62 -7.30
N SER A 119 -9.09 -10.33 -6.96
CA SER A 119 -9.84 -9.43 -7.83
C SER A 119 -9.10 -9.07 -9.13
N THR A 120 -7.77 -9.04 -9.11
CA THR A 120 -6.97 -8.81 -10.32
C THR A 120 -6.78 -10.09 -11.12
N LEU A 121 -6.60 -11.23 -10.45
CA LEU A 121 -6.52 -12.55 -11.06
C LEU A 121 -7.81 -12.90 -11.80
N SER A 122 -8.97 -12.72 -11.15
CA SER A 122 -10.27 -13.01 -11.77
C SER A 122 -10.56 -12.19 -13.02
N TYR A 123 -9.99 -10.99 -13.14
CA TYR A 123 -10.04 -10.24 -14.40
C TYR A 123 -9.30 -10.98 -15.52
N HIS A 124 -8.12 -11.52 -15.24
CA HIS A 124 -7.26 -12.19 -16.22
C HIS A 124 -7.65 -13.64 -16.54
N GLU A 125 -8.45 -14.25 -15.67
CA GLU A 125 -8.98 -15.61 -15.79
C GLU A 125 -10.38 -15.66 -16.43
N SER A 126 -11.30 -14.82 -15.96
CA SER A 126 -12.71 -14.88 -16.35
C SER A 126 -13.33 -13.53 -16.76
N THR A 127 -12.55 -12.44 -16.70
CA THR A 127 -13.08 -11.07 -16.84
C THR A 127 -14.21 -10.81 -15.83
N TRP A 128 -14.05 -11.30 -14.60
CA TRP A 128 -15.04 -11.23 -13.51
C TRP A 128 -16.36 -11.96 -13.77
N ARG A 129 -16.37 -12.99 -14.61
CA ARG A 129 -17.56 -13.82 -14.84
C ARG A 129 -17.54 -15.05 -13.95
N GLU A 130 -18.32 -15.05 -12.87
CA GLU A 130 -18.39 -16.21 -11.97
C GLU A 130 -19.01 -17.45 -12.61
N SER A 131 -19.81 -17.32 -13.68
CA SER A 131 -20.33 -18.47 -14.43
C SER A 131 -19.38 -18.98 -15.52
N ALA A 132 -18.18 -18.41 -15.65
CA ALA A 132 -17.23 -18.78 -16.69
C ALA A 132 -16.82 -20.25 -16.59
N VAL A 133 -16.68 -20.86 -17.76
CA VAL A 133 -16.17 -22.22 -17.94
C VAL A 133 -15.10 -22.16 -19.01
N GLY A 134 -13.89 -22.61 -18.68
CA GLY A 134 -12.70 -22.51 -19.51
C GLY A 134 -12.05 -23.85 -19.80
N GLY A 135 -11.11 -23.86 -20.75
CA GLY A 135 -10.32 -25.04 -21.10
C GLY A 135 -11.15 -26.25 -21.53
N GLY A 136 -12.22 -26.03 -22.32
CA GLY A 136 -13.10 -27.09 -22.80
C GLY A 136 -13.96 -27.75 -21.72
N GLY A 137 -14.36 -27.00 -20.68
CA GLY A 137 -15.20 -27.55 -19.61
C GLY A 137 -14.45 -28.00 -18.36
N ARG A 138 -13.16 -27.67 -18.23
CA ARG A 138 -12.29 -28.21 -17.16
C ARG A 138 -12.12 -27.29 -15.96
N TRP A 139 -12.29 -25.99 -16.16
CA TRP A 139 -11.97 -24.96 -15.19
C TRP A 139 -13.15 -24.00 -15.04
N PHE A 140 -13.47 -23.59 -13.81
CA PHE A 140 -14.74 -22.95 -13.49
C PHE A 140 -14.59 -21.70 -12.64
N GLY A 141 -15.45 -20.74 -12.90
CA GLY A 141 -15.70 -19.56 -12.10
C GLY A 141 -14.64 -18.49 -12.14
N LEU A 142 -14.71 -17.58 -11.16
CA LEU A 142 -13.97 -16.32 -11.16
C LEU A 142 -12.47 -16.49 -11.42
N VAL A 143 -11.84 -17.47 -10.77
CA VAL A 143 -10.41 -17.75 -10.92
C VAL A 143 -10.14 -19.13 -11.51
N GLN A 144 -11.07 -19.65 -12.31
CA GLN A 144 -10.86 -20.82 -13.18
C GLN A 144 -10.25 -22.02 -12.43
N ILE A 145 -10.94 -22.56 -11.42
CA ILE A 145 -10.50 -23.74 -10.64
C ILE A 145 -11.11 -25.02 -11.21
N SER A 146 -10.36 -26.13 -11.22
CA SER A 146 -10.88 -27.43 -11.62
C SER A 146 -11.56 -28.15 -10.45
N PRO A 147 -12.60 -28.98 -10.69
CA PRO A 147 -13.21 -29.78 -9.63
C PRO A 147 -12.22 -30.75 -8.96
N ALA A 148 -11.27 -31.29 -9.71
CA ALA A 148 -10.23 -32.17 -9.18
C ALA A 148 -9.31 -31.44 -8.20
N THR A 149 -8.83 -30.25 -8.57
CA THR A 149 -8.05 -29.36 -7.69
C THR A 149 -8.85 -28.99 -6.45
N ALA A 150 -10.11 -28.58 -6.62
CA ALA A 150 -10.96 -28.20 -5.51
C ALA A 150 -11.12 -29.35 -4.49
N ARG A 151 -11.33 -30.59 -4.95
CA ARG A 151 -11.37 -31.77 -4.08
C ARG A 151 -10.03 -32.10 -3.44
N HIS A 152 -8.92 -32.00 -4.18
CA HIS A 152 -7.58 -32.21 -3.64
C HIS A 152 -7.28 -31.28 -2.44
N TYR A 153 -7.71 -30.01 -2.56
CA TYR A 153 -7.60 -29.06 -1.47
C TYR A 153 -8.75 -29.15 -0.47
N ASN A 154 -9.67 -30.12 -0.57
CA ASN A 154 -10.83 -30.31 0.31
C ASN A 154 -11.82 -29.12 0.33
N CYS A 155 -12.02 -28.44 -0.80
CA CYS A 155 -12.94 -27.31 -0.92
C CYS A 155 -14.40 -27.75 -0.84
N ARG A 156 -15.25 -26.90 -0.25
CA ARG A 156 -16.71 -27.13 -0.23
C ARG A 156 -17.29 -27.25 -1.64
N ALA A 157 -16.85 -26.40 -2.57
CA ALA A 157 -17.22 -26.50 -3.98
C ALA A 157 -16.39 -27.58 -4.68
N GLY A 158 -16.80 -28.85 -4.58
CA GLY A 158 -16.12 -29.99 -5.18
C GLY A 158 -16.52 -30.33 -6.63
N THR A 159 -17.47 -29.57 -7.21
CA THR A 159 -18.06 -29.79 -8.55
C THR A 159 -17.95 -28.53 -9.40
N GLY A 160 -18.00 -28.67 -10.73
CA GLY A 160 -17.97 -27.52 -11.65
C GLY A 160 -19.10 -26.53 -11.42
N GLU A 161 -20.33 -27.01 -11.15
CA GLU A 161 -21.48 -26.15 -10.89
C GLU A 161 -21.31 -25.35 -9.59
N ALA A 162 -20.92 -26.03 -8.49
CA ALA A 162 -20.63 -25.35 -7.23
C ALA A 162 -19.49 -24.30 -7.34
N LEU A 163 -18.54 -24.50 -8.27
CA LEU A 163 -17.46 -23.55 -8.52
C LEU A 163 -17.90 -22.31 -9.32
N LYS A 164 -19.12 -22.29 -9.87
CA LYS A 164 -19.70 -21.09 -10.49
C LYS A 164 -20.25 -20.09 -9.46
N ASP A 165 -20.41 -20.51 -8.22
CA ASP A 165 -20.66 -19.57 -7.11
C ASP A 165 -19.38 -18.80 -6.79
N GLY A 166 -19.40 -17.48 -7.01
CA GLY A 166 -18.20 -16.65 -6.83
C GLY A 166 -17.63 -16.70 -5.40
N ALA A 167 -18.48 -16.80 -4.37
CA ALA A 167 -18.03 -16.85 -2.98
C ALA A 167 -17.34 -18.19 -2.66
N MET A 168 -17.90 -19.31 -3.12
CA MET A 168 -17.29 -20.63 -2.96
C MET A 168 -16.00 -20.77 -3.79
N ASN A 169 -15.98 -20.21 -4.99
CA ASN A 169 -14.79 -20.18 -5.86
C ASN A 169 -13.63 -19.44 -5.18
N LEU A 170 -13.89 -18.22 -4.69
CA LEU A 170 -12.90 -17.40 -3.98
C LEU A 170 -12.45 -18.06 -2.66
N SER A 171 -13.37 -18.68 -1.92
CA SER A 171 -13.02 -19.43 -0.71
C SER A 171 -12.08 -20.61 -0.99
N CYS A 172 -12.33 -21.33 -2.09
CA CYS A 172 -11.43 -22.40 -2.53
C CYS A 172 -10.06 -21.85 -2.96
N ALA A 173 -10.03 -20.75 -3.72
CA ALA A 173 -8.79 -20.09 -4.14
C ALA A 173 -7.91 -19.69 -2.94
N VAL A 174 -8.52 -19.13 -1.89
CA VAL A 174 -7.79 -18.80 -0.65
C VAL A 174 -7.17 -20.05 -0.01
N ARG A 175 -7.88 -21.18 0.00
CA ARG A 175 -7.35 -22.44 0.60
C ARG A 175 -6.17 -22.98 -0.18
N ILE A 176 -6.20 -22.89 -1.51
CA ILE A 176 -5.08 -23.22 -2.39
C ILE A 176 -3.89 -22.31 -2.07
N MET A 177 -4.07 -20.99 -2.15
CA MET A 177 -3.01 -20.00 -1.88
C MET A 177 -2.43 -20.13 -0.47
N ASN A 178 -3.27 -20.41 0.54
CA ASN A 178 -2.83 -20.62 1.92
C ASN A 178 -1.83 -21.77 2.06
N LYS A 179 -1.90 -22.77 1.18
CA LYS A 179 -0.94 -23.87 1.13
C LYS A 179 0.28 -23.51 0.28
N THR A 180 0.07 -23.01 -0.94
CA THR A 180 1.17 -22.80 -1.90
C THR A 180 2.08 -21.64 -1.53
N VAL A 181 1.53 -20.50 -1.12
CA VAL A 181 2.33 -19.33 -0.67
C VAL A 181 3.07 -19.65 0.62
N ALA A 182 2.43 -20.36 1.56
CA ALA A 182 3.09 -20.77 2.79
C ALA A 182 4.22 -21.79 2.54
N ARG A 183 4.03 -22.72 1.60
CA ARG A 183 5.07 -23.66 1.18
C ARG A 183 6.25 -22.94 0.52
N ASP A 184 5.95 -21.99 -0.36
CA ASP A 184 6.95 -21.41 -1.25
C ASP A 184 7.53 -20.08 -0.80
N GLN A 185 6.95 -19.43 0.21
CA GLN A 185 7.39 -18.15 0.75
C GLN A 185 7.53 -17.03 -0.30
N VAL A 186 6.75 -17.11 -1.39
CA VAL A 186 6.68 -16.08 -2.45
C VAL A 186 5.22 -15.86 -2.86
N VAL A 187 4.88 -14.65 -3.28
CA VAL A 187 3.61 -14.36 -3.96
C VAL A 187 3.63 -15.07 -5.31
N SER A 188 4.68 -14.89 -6.11
CA SER A 188 4.80 -15.56 -7.41
C SER A 188 6.23 -15.50 -7.96
N GLN A 189 6.88 -16.65 -8.11
CA GLN A 189 8.20 -16.78 -8.73
C GLN A 189 8.31 -18.09 -9.53
N GLY A 190 8.45 -18.03 -10.85
CA GLY A 190 8.44 -19.24 -11.69
C GLY A 190 7.12 -20.01 -11.54
N MET A 191 7.18 -21.25 -11.05
CA MET A 191 6.02 -22.12 -10.73
C MET A 191 5.67 -22.11 -9.23
N ARG A 192 6.14 -21.13 -8.46
CA ARG A 192 6.00 -21.06 -7.00
C ARG A 192 4.97 -20.01 -6.56
N GLY A 193 4.41 -20.23 -5.37
CA GLY A 193 3.39 -19.35 -4.77
C GLY A 193 2.06 -19.49 -5.50
N VAL A 194 1.44 -18.37 -5.83
CA VAL A 194 0.18 -18.33 -6.59
C VAL A 194 0.41 -18.80 -8.04
N ALA A 195 1.62 -18.67 -8.59
CA ALA A 195 1.93 -19.15 -9.94
C ALA A 195 1.93 -20.68 -10.08
N ALA A 196 1.84 -21.43 -8.97
CA ALA A 196 1.75 -22.89 -9.02
C ALA A 196 0.43 -23.40 -9.65
N ASP A 197 -0.65 -22.63 -9.48
CA ASP A 197 -2.00 -23.05 -9.90
C ASP A 197 -2.59 -22.15 -11.00
N TRP A 198 -2.11 -20.91 -11.16
CA TRP A 198 -2.74 -19.91 -12.02
C TRP A 198 -1.84 -19.39 -13.14
N GLY A 199 -2.26 -19.66 -14.38
CA GLY A 199 -1.54 -19.33 -15.61
C GLY A 199 -1.22 -17.85 -15.86
N PRO A 200 -2.09 -16.87 -15.50
CA PRO A 200 -1.80 -15.44 -15.67
C PRO A 200 -0.49 -14.96 -15.06
N PHE A 201 0.01 -15.64 -14.02
CA PHE A 201 1.30 -15.30 -13.42
C PHE A 201 2.50 -15.66 -14.30
N HIS A 202 2.35 -16.49 -15.33
CA HIS A 202 3.42 -16.76 -16.30
C HIS A 202 3.50 -15.71 -17.42
N SER A 203 2.45 -14.92 -17.63
CA SER A 203 2.50 -13.79 -18.56
C SER A 203 3.06 -12.55 -17.88
N ALA A 204 4.22 -12.07 -18.33
CA ALA A 204 4.83 -10.85 -17.80
C ALA A 204 3.87 -9.65 -17.84
N ARG A 205 3.13 -9.49 -18.95
CA ARG A 205 2.13 -8.43 -19.12
C ARG A 205 1.00 -8.51 -18.08
N LYS A 206 0.41 -9.69 -17.89
CA LYS A 206 -0.70 -9.87 -16.94
C LYS A 206 -0.21 -9.74 -15.49
N ARG A 207 0.92 -10.37 -15.16
CA ARG A 207 1.55 -10.29 -13.84
C ARG A 207 1.85 -8.84 -13.45
N GLU A 208 2.43 -8.07 -14.36
CA GLU A 208 2.76 -6.67 -14.11
C GLU A 208 1.50 -5.80 -13.97
N ASP A 209 0.45 -6.05 -14.76
CA ASP A 209 -0.85 -5.39 -14.57
C ASP A 209 -1.43 -5.64 -13.18
N MET A 210 -1.43 -6.90 -12.72
CA MET A 210 -1.87 -7.25 -11.37
C MET A 210 -1.04 -6.55 -10.29
N ARG A 211 0.29 -6.57 -10.44
CA ARG A 211 1.25 -5.98 -9.50
C ARG A 211 1.06 -4.47 -9.39
N ARG A 212 0.97 -3.75 -10.51
CA ARG A 212 0.75 -2.30 -10.52
C ARG A 212 -0.57 -1.92 -9.87
N TRP A 213 -1.64 -2.66 -10.17
CA TRP A 213 -2.93 -2.38 -9.56
C TRP A 213 -2.86 -2.57 -8.03
N LEU A 214 -2.23 -3.63 -7.55
CA LEU A 214 -2.08 -3.90 -6.11
C LEU A 214 -1.24 -2.84 -5.40
N ALA A 215 -0.06 -2.51 -5.94
CA ALA A 215 0.86 -1.54 -5.35
C ALA A 215 0.23 -0.15 -5.18
N ALA A 216 -0.75 0.21 -6.01
CA ALA A 216 -1.49 1.46 -5.93
C ALA A 216 -2.53 1.53 -4.80
N GLN A 217 -2.86 0.40 -4.15
CA GLN A 217 -3.94 0.35 -3.17
C GLN A 217 -3.54 0.87 -1.79
N PRO A 218 -4.48 1.41 -0.99
CA PRO A 218 -4.19 1.90 0.36
C PRO A 218 -3.57 0.85 1.29
N PHE A 219 -3.96 -0.42 1.16
CA PHE A 219 -3.40 -1.54 1.95
C PHE A 219 -1.97 -1.92 1.53
N CYS A 220 -1.41 -1.33 0.48
CA CYS A 220 0.00 -1.47 0.12
C CYS A 220 0.87 -0.28 0.50
N ARG A 221 0.28 0.72 1.17
CA ARG A 221 1.03 1.79 1.83
C ARG A 221 1.47 1.29 3.21
N PRO A 222 2.67 1.64 3.69
CA PRO A 222 3.09 1.30 5.05
C PRO A 222 2.08 1.83 6.07
N MET A 223 1.68 1.01 7.02
CA MET A 223 0.95 1.50 8.19
C MET A 223 1.95 2.16 9.12
N LEU A 224 1.76 3.45 9.37
CA LEU A 224 2.47 4.15 10.42
C LEU A 224 1.99 3.57 11.76
N LYS A 225 2.90 2.94 12.50
CA LYS A 225 2.61 2.39 13.83
C LYS A 225 2.28 3.48 14.86
N SER A 226 2.64 4.72 14.55
CA SER A 226 2.38 5.91 15.35
C SER A 226 2.10 7.08 14.41
N SER A 227 1.05 7.85 14.68
CA SER A 227 0.83 9.12 14.01
C SER A 227 2.03 10.03 14.29
N PRO A 228 2.56 10.75 13.28
CA PRO A 228 3.48 11.86 13.53
C PRO A 228 2.81 12.79 14.55
N LEU A 229 3.51 13.11 15.65
CA LEU A 229 3.02 14.09 16.61
C LEU A 229 2.74 15.41 15.86
N PRO A 230 1.59 16.04 16.07
CA PRO A 230 1.35 17.35 15.47
C PRO A 230 2.43 18.31 15.97
N LEU A 231 3.03 19.07 15.07
CA LEU A 231 3.96 20.12 15.46
C LEU A 231 3.19 21.19 16.26
N PRO A 232 3.78 21.75 17.33
CA PRO A 232 3.18 22.87 18.03
C PRO A 232 2.93 24.04 17.05
N ARG A 233 1.72 24.61 17.08
CA ARG A 233 1.40 25.81 16.29
C ARG A 233 1.69 27.06 17.12
N PRO A 234 2.27 28.12 16.55
CA PRO A 234 2.34 29.43 17.21
C PRO A 234 0.92 29.90 17.57
N VAL A 235 0.73 30.35 18.80
CA VAL A 235 -0.50 31.05 19.18
C VAL A 235 -0.48 32.45 18.57
N SER A 236 -1.54 32.83 17.85
CA SER A 236 -1.76 34.23 17.48
C SER A 236 -2.10 35.02 18.75
N ALA A 237 -1.54 36.21 18.91
CA ALA A 237 -1.70 37.04 20.13
C ALA A 237 -3.16 37.50 20.39
N SER A 238 -4.06 37.32 19.43
CA SER A 238 -5.50 37.45 19.60
C SER A 238 -6.07 36.10 20.05
N GLY A 239 -6.18 35.93 21.37
CA GLY A 239 -6.77 34.74 22.01
C GLY A 239 -8.28 34.65 21.81
N ASP A 240 -8.72 34.54 20.55
CA ASP A 240 -10.12 34.27 20.22
C ASP A 240 -10.20 33.05 19.30
N LEU A 241 -10.56 31.91 19.89
CA LEU A 241 -10.96 30.71 19.17
C LEU A 241 -12.48 30.57 19.29
N THR A 242 -13.23 31.60 18.89
CA THR A 242 -14.61 31.38 18.45
C THR A 242 -14.55 30.87 17.02
N PHE A 243 -14.75 29.57 16.84
CA PHE A 243 -15.30 29.09 15.58
C PHE A 243 -16.74 29.60 15.53
N ASP A 244 -16.95 30.78 14.95
CA ASP A 244 -18.29 31.27 14.66
C ASP A 244 -18.88 30.42 13.53
N VAL A 245 -19.54 29.33 13.94
CA VAL A 245 -20.30 28.42 13.05
C VAL A 245 -21.47 29.17 12.38
N GLU A 246 -21.89 30.32 12.92
CA GLU A 246 -23.03 31.11 12.43
C GLU A 246 -22.74 31.81 11.09
N ALA A 247 -21.50 32.21 10.80
CA ALA A 247 -21.15 32.92 9.56
C ALA A 247 -21.17 32.03 8.30
N ALA A 248 -21.21 30.70 8.46
CA ALA A 248 -21.22 29.75 7.34
C ALA A 248 -22.64 29.45 6.80
N LEU A 249 -23.68 30.02 7.40
CA LEU A 249 -25.08 29.75 7.07
C LEU A 249 -25.82 30.92 6.41
N GLU A 250 -25.16 32.05 6.15
CA GLU A 250 -25.81 33.13 5.37
C GLU A 250 -25.98 32.70 3.90
N PRO A 251 -27.22 32.72 3.37
CA PRO A 251 -27.46 32.42 1.97
C PRO A 251 -26.92 33.56 1.11
N GLN A 252 -25.96 33.25 0.23
CA GLN A 252 -25.50 34.20 -0.77
C GLN A 252 -26.66 34.54 -1.72
N SER A 253 -27.08 35.81 -1.71
CA SER A 253 -28.03 36.34 -2.69
C SER A 253 -27.43 36.26 -4.08
N VAL A 254 -28.02 35.45 -4.94
CA VAL A 254 -27.68 35.36 -6.37
C VAL A 254 -28.10 36.67 -7.04
N ALA A 255 -27.13 37.46 -7.48
CA ALA A 255 -27.39 38.56 -8.40
C ALA A 255 -27.77 37.98 -9.77
N THR A 256 -28.99 38.27 -10.22
CA THR A 256 -29.45 37.99 -11.58
C THR A 256 -28.88 39.03 -12.54
N GLU A 257 -27.90 38.64 -13.36
CA GLU A 257 -27.54 39.41 -14.55
C GLU A 257 -28.59 39.17 -15.65
N SER A 258 -29.24 40.25 -16.06
CA SER A 258 -30.16 40.31 -17.18
C SER A 258 -29.39 40.23 -18.49
N VAL A 259 -29.63 39.17 -19.27
CA VAL A 259 -29.17 39.03 -20.65
C VAL A 259 -29.98 39.97 -21.55
N THR A 260 -29.33 40.97 -22.13
CA THR A 260 -29.86 41.77 -23.24
C THR A 260 -29.64 41.04 -24.56
N THR A 261 -30.74 40.82 -25.29
CA THR A 261 -30.77 40.36 -26.67
C THR A 261 -30.58 41.52 -27.65
N GLU A 262 -29.56 41.42 -28.50
CA GLU A 262 -29.55 41.93 -29.89
C GLU A 262 -28.88 40.88 -30.79
#